data_AF-A0A496SQS5-F1
#
_entry.id   AF-A0A496SQS5-F1
#
_cell.length_a   1.000
_cell.length_b   1.000
_cell.length_c   1.000
_cell.angle_alpha   90.00
_cell.angle_beta   90.00
_cell.angle_gamma   90.00
#
_symmetry.space_group_name_H-M   'P 1'
#
loop_
_entity.id
_entity.type
_entity.pdbx_description
1 polymer ?
#
loop_
_entity_poly.entity_id
_entity_poly.type
_entity_poly.pdbx_seq_one_letter_code
_entity_poly.pdbx_strand_id
1 'polypeptide(L)'
;MKILIAYATKTGSTAEVAAEIGRVIESKGGCQVDVCPVGKLNGVDGYDAVVIGSAIRAGKWLPEATKFVEKHRDALGRVPVALFTVCLTLSEDTEENRRTVAAYLDPVREVVQPVEVGLFAGVMDYSKLPFILRLMMKAMKSPQGDFRDWEAIRTWAADLRPALLKA
;
A
#
# COMPACT_ATOMS: atom_id res chain seq x y z
N MET A 1 11.76 -8.16 -16.62
CA MET A 1 10.43 -7.66 -16.24
C MET A 1 10.59 -6.33 -15.50
N LYS A 2 9.72 -5.36 -15.76
CA LYS A 2 9.64 -4.08 -15.03
C LYS A 2 8.39 -4.04 -14.16
N ILE A 3 8.56 -3.78 -12.88
CA ILE A 3 7.46 -3.68 -11.91
C ILE A 3 7.43 -2.26 -11.34
N LEU A 4 6.25 -1.65 -11.33
CA LEU A 4 6.03 -0.38 -10.67
C LEU A 4 5.41 -0.62 -9.30
N ILE A 5 5.99 -0.04 -8.25
CA ILE A 5 5.35 0.11 -6.94
C ILE A 5 4.96 1.57 -6.76
N ALA A 6 3.69 1.87 -7.02
CA ALA A 6 3.11 3.19 -6.86
C ALA A 6 2.48 3.33 -5.47
N TYR A 7 2.76 4.38 -4.71
CA TYR A 7 2.21 4.52 -3.36
C TYR A 7 1.71 5.93 -3.01
N ALA A 8 0.74 6.01 -2.09
CA ALA A 8 0.35 7.24 -1.42
C ALA A 8 0.62 7.17 0.08
N THR A 9 1.22 8.22 0.63
CA THR A 9 1.56 8.32 2.06
C THR A 9 1.30 9.73 2.58
N LYS A 10 1.07 9.84 3.89
CA LYS A 10 1.00 11.15 4.58
C LYS A 10 2.05 11.31 5.67
N THR A 11 2.44 10.23 6.33
CA THR A 11 3.38 10.23 7.47
C THR A 11 4.57 9.29 7.26
N GLY A 12 4.79 8.82 6.02
CA GLY A 12 5.99 8.05 5.65
C GLY A 12 5.85 6.53 5.78
N SER A 13 5.02 6.01 6.69
CA SER A 13 4.90 4.56 6.93
C SER A 13 4.64 3.74 5.66
N THR A 14 3.68 4.14 4.82
CA THR A 14 3.39 3.46 3.53
C THR A 14 4.54 3.53 2.54
N ALA A 15 5.34 4.60 2.56
CA ALA A 15 6.49 4.73 1.66
C ALA A 15 7.61 3.76 2.05
N GLU A 16 7.84 3.60 3.36
CA GLU A 16 8.81 2.64 3.88
C GLU A 16 8.37 1.19 3.59
N VAL A 17 7.07 0.88 3.72
CA VAL A 17 6.51 -0.42 3.30
C VAL A 17 6.67 -0.64 1.79
N ALA A 18 6.38 0.36 0.96
CA ALA A 18 6.57 0.29 -0.49
C ALA A 18 8.02 -0.02 -0.87
N ALA A 19 8.97 0.67 -0.23
CA ALA A 19 10.40 0.48 -0.45
C ALA A 19 10.87 -0.92 -0.04
N GLU A 20 10.34 -1.45 1.07
CA GLU A 20 10.63 -2.82 1.52
C GLU A 20 10.14 -3.86 0.51
N ILE A 21 8.88 -3.76 0.08
CA ILE A 21 8.30 -4.65 -0.93
C ILE A 21 9.16 -4.63 -2.19
N GLY A 22 9.55 -3.45 -2.66
CA GLY A 22 10.38 -3.30 -3.86
C GLY A 22 11.74 -3.98 -3.71
N ARG A 23 12.41 -3.75 -2.57
CA ARG A 23 13.71 -4.38 -2.27
C ARG A 23 13.61 -5.90 -2.26
N VAL A 24 12.55 -6.46 -1.66
CA VAL A 24 12.36 -7.91 -1.60
C VAL A 24 12.16 -8.50 -2.99
N ILE A 25 11.28 -7.91 -3.80
CA ILE A 25 11.00 -8.39 -5.16
C ILE A 25 12.27 -8.34 -6.01
N GLU A 26 13.00 -7.22 -5.97
CA GLU A 26 14.25 -7.04 -6.72
C GLU A 26 15.37 -8.00 -6.25
N SER A 27 15.47 -8.26 -4.94
CA SER A 27 16.50 -9.15 -4.38
C SER A 27 16.46 -10.59 -4.90
N LYS A 28 15.30 -11.03 -5.40
CA LYS A 28 15.11 -12.37 -5.99
C LYS A 28 15.57 -12.46 -7.45
N GLY A 29 16.00 -11.34 -8.06
CA GLY A 29 16.51 -11.27 -9.43
C GLY A 29 15.42 -11.34 -10.53
N GLY A 30 15.80 -10.96 -11.75
CA GLY A 30 14.97 -11.04 -12.96
C GLY A 30 13.94 -9.91 -13.14
N CYS A 31 13.82 -9.02 -12.17
CA CYS A 31 12.91 -7.87 -12.18
C CYS A 31 13.70 -6.58 -11.93
N GLN A 32 13.31 -5.51 -12.62
CA GLN A 32 13.66 -4.13 -12.27
C GLN A 32 12.44 -3.52 -11.56
N VAL A 33 12.64 -2.92 -10.38
CA VAL A 33 11.52 -2.38 -9.59
C VAL A 33 11.66 -0.88 -9.39
N ASP A 34 10.68 -0.13 -9.87
CA ASP A 34 10.60 1.31 -9.63
C ASP A 34 9.62 1.58 -8.48
N VAL A 35 10.05 2.29 -7.43
CA VAL A 35 9.21 2.62 -6.27
C VAL A 35 8.97 4.13 -6.25
N CYS A 36 7.73 4.56 -6.48
CA CYS A 36 7.42 5.97 -6.70
C CYS A 36 6.12 6.41 -6.02
N PRO A 37 6.05 7.62 -5.44
CA PRO A 37 4.79 8.16 -4.97
C PRO A 37 3.87 8.48 -6.16
N VAL A 38 2.58 8.17 -6.05
CA VAL A 38 1.58 8.34 -7.14
C VAL A 38 1.56 9.77 -7.71
N GLY A 39 1.79 10.78 -6.88
CA GLY A 39 1.81 12.18 -7.31
C GLY A 39 3.01 12.59 -8.17
N LYS A 40 4.02 11.72 -8.35
CA LYS A 40 5.18 11.95 -9.22
C LYS A 40 5.14 11.13 -10.52
N LEU A 41 4.11 10.32 -10.71
CA LEU A 41 3.97 9.44 -11.86
C LEU A 41 3.09 10.09 -12.93
N ASN A 42 3.51 9.96 -14.19
CA ASN A 42 2.73 10.40 -15.34
C ASN A 42 1.81 9.30 -15.88
N GLY A 43 2.14 8.03 -15.61
CA GLY A 43 1.38 6.86 -16.03
C GLY A 43 2.02 5.56 -15.56
N VAL A 44 1.47 4.45 -16.06
CA VAL A 44 1.93 3.08 -15.79
C VAL A 44 2.42 2.36 -17.06
N ASP A 45 2.56 3.10 -18.16
CA ASP A 45 2.99 2.55 -19.44
C ASP A 45 4.42 2.02 -19.39
N GLY A 46 4.65 0.84 -19.98
CA GLY A 46 5.97 0.19 -20.03
C GLY A 46 6.35 -0.63 -18.80
N TYR A 47 5.43 -0.78 -17.83
CA TYR A 47 5.55 -1.76 -16.76
C TYR A 47 4.80 -3.04 -17.10
N ASP A 48 5.38 -4.18 -16.74
CA ASP A 48 4.79 -5.49 -16.95
C ASP A 48 3.82 -5.87 -15.83
N ALA A 49 3.96 -5.26 -14.63
CA ALA A 49 3.03 -5.39 -13.51
C ALA A 49 3.08 -4.17 -12.58
N VAL A 50 2.02 -3.96 -11.81
CA VAL A 50 1.89 -2.80 -10.92
C VAL A 50 1.44 -3.21 -9.52
N VAL A 51 2.14 -2.71 -8.50
CA VAL A 51 1.74 -2.80 -7.09
C VAL A 51 1.31 -1.41 -6.62
N ILE A 52 0.09 -1.28 -6.11
CA ILE A 52 -0.46 0.02 -5.70
C ILE A 52 -0.73 0.04 -4.19
N GLY A 53 -0.12 1.01 -3.51
CA GLY A 53 -0.18 1.17 -2.07
C GLY A 53 -0.85 2.44 -1.61
N SER A 54 -1.64 2.37 -0.53
CA SER A 54 -2.11 3.59 0.15
C SER A 54 -2.14 3.44 1.66
N ALA A 55 -1.94 4.53 2.39
CA ALA A 55 -2.43 4.62 3.75
C ALA A 55 -3.98 4.63 3.75
N ILE A 56 -4.59 4.15 4.83
CA ILE A 56 -6.01 4.38 5.12
C ILE A 56 -6.14 5.50 6.15
N ARG A 57 -7.01 6.47 5.85
CA ARG A 57 -7.42 7.52 6.78
C ARG A 57 -8.94 7.66 6.76
N ALA A 58 -9.54 7.69 7.95
CA ALA A 58 -11.00 7.76 8.12
C ALA A 58 -11.74 6.74 7.23
N GLY A 59 -11.26 5.49 7.24
CA GLY A 59 -11.88 4.38 6.50
C GLY A 59 -11.75 4.43 4.98
N LYS A 60 -10.82 5.22 4.44
CA LYS A 60 -10.63 5.33 2.98
C LYS A 60 -9.15 5.35 2.62
N TRP A 61 -8.83 4.81 1.44
CA TRP A 61 -7.58 5.12 0.77
C TRP A 61 -7.40 6.63 0.61
N LEU A 62 -6.14 7.04 0.49
CA LEU A 62 -5.84 8.44 0.22
C LEU A 62 -6.41 8.82 -1.16
N PRO A 63 -7.00 10.02 -1.29
CA PRO A 63 -7.61 10.46 -2.55
C PRO A 63 -6.63 10.41 -3.73
N GLU A 64 -5.35 10.71 -3.50
CA GLU A 64 -4.33 10.65 -4.56
C GLU A 64 -4.11 9.23 -5.10
N ALA A 65 -4.18 8.19 -4.28
CA ALA A 65 -4.07 6.80 -4.75
C ALA A 65 -5.33 6.37 -5.49
N THR A 66 -6.50 6.70 -4.94
CA THR A 66 -7.79 6.36 -5.58
C THR A 66 -7.89 6.99 -6.97
N LYS A 67 -7.60 8.29 -7.08
CA LYS A 67 -7.57 9.02 -8.37
C LYS A 67 -6.55 8.45 -9.34
N PHE A 68 -5.41 7.96 -8.86
CA PHE A 68 -4.40 7.33 -9.69
C PHE A 68 -4.95 6.03 -10.32
N VAL A 69 -5.60 5.17 -9.53
CA VAL A 69 -6.21 3.94 -10.03
C VAL A 69 -7.33 4.26 -11.04
N GLU A 70 -8.20 5.21 -10.73
CA GLU A 70 -9.28 5.64 -11.64
C GLU A 70 -8.73 6.17 -12.96
N LYS A 71 -7.73 7.07 -12.90
CA LYS A 71 -7.11 7.69 -14.07
C LYS A 71 -6.43 6.68 -14.99
N HIS A 72 -5.85 5.63 -14.43
CA HIS A 72 -5.07 4.63 -15.17
C HIS A 72 -5.78 3.28 -15.31
N ARG A 73 -7.09 3.21 -15.05
CA ARG A 73 -7.91 1.97 -15.08
C ARG A 73 -7.63 1.11 -16.31
N ASP A 74 -7.67 1.69 -17.51
CA ASP A 74 -7.54 0.94 -18.76
C ASP A 74 -6.16 0.29 -18.92
N ALA A 75 -5.10 0.97 -18.49
CA ALA A 75 -3.74 0.44 -18.53
C ALA A 75 -3.52 -0.61 -17.43
N LEU A 76 -4.04 -0.35 -16.23
CA LEU A 76 -4.02 -1.29 -15.11
C LEU A 76 -4.79 -2.58 -15.41
N GLY A 77 -5.85 -2.53 -16.20
CA GLY A 77 -6.61 -3.70 -16.62
C GLY A 77 -5.88 -4.63 -17.61
N ARG A 78 -4.69 -4.23 -18.11
CA ARG A 78 -3.91 -5.00 -19.09
C ARG A 78 -2.71 -5.72 -18.48
N VAL A 79 -2.44 -5.49 -17.21
CA VAL A 79 -1.28 -6.03 -16.49
C VAL A 79 -1.72 -6.59 -15.13
N PRO A 80 -0.96 -7.54 -14.54
CA PRO A 80 -1.21 -7.96 -13.17
C PRO A 80 -1.08 -6.77 -12.21
N VAL A 81 -2.11 -6.60 -11.38
CA VAL A 81 -2.14 -5.55 -10.34
C VAL A 81 -2.24 -6.18 -8.97
N ALA A 82 -1.40 -5.77 -8.03
CA ALA A 82 -1.56 -6.09 -6.63
C ALA A 82 -1.81 -4.80 -5.83
N LEU A 83 -2.58 -4.91 -4.74
CA LEU A 83 -2.80 -3.78 -3.83
C LEU A 83 -2.12 -4.05 -2.51
N PHE A 84 -1.67 -3.01 -1.83
CA PHE A 84 -1.41 -3.08 -0.40
C PHE A 84 -1.96 -1.86 0.32
N THR A 85 -2.24 -2.03 1.61
CA THR A 85 -2.69 -0.92 2.45
C THR A 85 -1.93 -0.89 3.76
N VAL A 86 -1.79 0.31 4.30
CA VAL A 86 -1.25 0.54 5.64
C VAL A 86 -2.31 1.22 6.49
N CYS A 87 -2.72 0.57 7.58
CA CYS A 87 -3.77 1.08 8.46
C CYS A 87 -3.44 0.82 9.94
N LEU A 88 -3.59 1.84 10.79
CA LEU A 88 -3.36 1.65 12.23
C LEU A 88 -4.41 0.78 12.92
N THR A 89 -5.57 0.57 12.32
CA THR A 89 -6.54 -0.42 12.81
C THR A 89 -5.93 -1.82 12.90
N LEU A 90 -4.92 -2.13 12.07
CA LEU A 90 -4.19 -3.40 12.11
C LEU A 90 -3.08 -3.44 13.17
N SER A 91 -2.93 -2.43 14.04
CA SER A 91 -2.07 -2.57 15.23
C SER A 91 -2.57 -3.67 16.17
N GLU A 92 -3.87 -3.95 16.09
CA GLU A 92 -4.51 -5.13 16.66
C GLU A 92 -4.98 -6.01 15.51
N ASP A 93 -4.20 -7.05 15.19
CA ASP A 93 -4.44 -7.88 14.00
C ASP A 93 -5.52 -8.95 14.24
N THR A 94 -6.75 -8.50 14.49
CA THR A 94 -7.93 -9.37 14.66
C THR A 94 -8.64 -9.59 13.32
N GLU A 95 -9.38 -10.70 13.21
CA GLU A 95 -10.21 -11.00 12.02
C GLU A 95 -11.21 -9.88 11.71
N GLU A 96 -11.81 -9.27 12.73
CA GLU A 96 -12.75 -8.14 12.57
C GLU A 96 -12.05 -6.90 12.00
N ASN A 97 -10.87 -6.57 12.51
CA ASN A 97 -10.06 -5.45 12.02
C ASN A 97 -9.60 -5.70 10.58
N ARG A 98 -9.16 -6.93 10.25
CA ARG A 98 -8.81 -7.32 8.87
C ARG A 98 -9.99 -7.18 7.92
N ARG A 99 -11.17 -7.66 8.29
CA ARG A 99 -12.40 -7.51 7.48
C ARG A 99 -12.76 -6.04 7.26
N THR A 100 -12.72 -5.24 8.32
CA THR A 100 -12.99 -3.80 8.28
C THR A 100 -12.02 -3.10 7.33
N VAL A 101 -10.72 -3.37 7.46
CA VAL A 101 -9.70 -2.75 6.61
C VAL A 101 -9.78 -3.23 5.17
N ALA A 102 -10.11 -4.50 4.93
CA ALA A 102 -10.33 -5.03 3.59
C ALA A 102 -11.51 -4.35 2.88
N ALA A 103 -12.60 -4.07 3.59
CA ALA A 103 -13.77 -3.37 3.04
C ALA A 103 -13.45 -1.92 2.61
N TYR A 104 -12.47 -1.28 3.25
CA TYR A 104 -12.01 0.06 2.83
C TYR A 104 -11.35 0.07 1.43
N LEU A 105 -11.00 -1.09 0.88
CA LEU A 105 -10.47 -1.21 -0.48
C LEU A 105 -11.57 -1.41 -1.53
N ASP A 106 -12.83 -1.64 -1.14
CA ASP A 106 -13.92 -1.95 -2.07
C ASP A 106 -14.06 -0.91 -3.20
N PRO A 107 -14.00 0.42 -2.95
CA PRO A 107 -14.05 1.41 -4.03
C PRO A 107 -12.93 1.26 -5.07
N VAL A 108 -11.76 0.77 -4.67
CA VAL A 108 -10.62 0.56 -5.56
C VAL A 108 -10.74 -0.78 -6.29
N ARG A 109 -11.28 -1.81 -5.63
CA ARG A 109 -11.55 -3.12 -6.22
C ARG A 109 -12.63 -3.07 -7.31
N GLU A 110 -13.57 -2.14 -7.22
CA GLU A 110 -14.51 -1.85 -8.31
C GLU A 110 -13.80 -1.31 -9.57
N VAL A 111 -12.62 -0.71 -9.41
CA VAL A 111 -11.81 -0.13 -10.48
C VAL A 111 -10.83 -1.13 -11.09
N VAL A 112 -10.13 -1.87 -10.24
CA VAL A 112 -9.13 -2.85 -10.66
C VAL A 112 -9.29 -4.13 -9.85
N GLN A 113 -9.23 -5.29 -10.51
CA GLN A 113 -9.28 -6.60 -9.85
C GLN A 113 -7.86 -7.03 -9.53
N PRO A 114 -7.45 -7.02 -8.25
CA PRO A 114 -6.08 -7.36 -7.93
C PRO A 114 -5.84 -8.86 -7.89
N VAL A 115 -4.63 -9.27 -8.28
CA VAL A 115 -4.17 -10.65 -8.14
C VAL A 115 -3.89 -11.02 -6.69
N GLU A 116 -3.61 -10.02 -5.85
CA GLU A 116 -3.26 -10.20 -4.43
C GLU A 116 -3.46 -8.90 -3.64
N VAL A 117 -3.74 -9.00 -2.34
CA VAL A 117 -3.95 -7.84 -1.46
C VAL A 117 -3.19 -7.97 -0.15
N GLY A 118 -2.23 -7.07 0.09
CA GLY A 118 -1.48 -6.96 1.33
C GLY A 118 -2.15 -6.02 2.35
N LEU A 119 -2.42 -6.51 3.55
CA LEU A 119 -2.97 -5.71 4.66
C LEU A 119 -1.92 -5.57 5.75
N PHE A 120 -1.45 -4.35 6.00
CA PHE A 120 -0.36 -4.11 6.94
C PHE A 120 -0.69 -3.04 7.97
N ALA A 121 -0.20 -3.25 9.19
CA ALA A 121 -0.16 -2.21 10.21
C ALA A 121 0.80 -1.08 9.81
N GLY A 122 0.71 0.06 10.50
CA GLY A 122 1.52 1.25 10.23
C GLY A 122 2.24 1.78 11.46
N VAL A 123 2.82 2.97 11.31
CA VAL A 123 3.48 3.70 12.40
C VAL A 123 2.58 4.81 12.92
N MET A 124 2.38 4.84 14.24
CA MET A 124 1.91 6.03 14.93
C MET A 124 3.11 6.80 15.46
N ASP A 125 3.46 7.90 14.79
CA ASP A 125 4.48 8.83 15.24
C ASP A 125 3.87 10.23 15.38
N TYR A 126 3.70 10.66 16.62
CA TYR A 126 3.11 11.97 16.95
C TYR A 126 3.93 13.15 16.44
N SER A 127 5.23 12.98 16.20
CA SER A 127 6.08 14.05 15.65
C SER A 127 5.75 14.33 14.18
N LYS A 128 5.22 13.34 13.46
CA LYS A 128 4.85 13.42 12.03
C LYS A 128 3.41 13.88 11.81
N LEU A 129 2.63 14.08 12.88
CA LEU A 129 1.23 14.51 12.78
C LEU A 129 1.07 16.04 12.78
N PRO A 130 0.12 16.60 12.00
CA PRO A 130 -0.30 17.99 12.16
C PRO A 130 -0.75 18.28 13.60
N PHE A 131 -0.55 19.52 14.07
CA PHE A 131 -0.76 19.89 15.48
C PHE A 131 -2.13 19.47 16.03
N ILE A 132 -3.21 19.75 15.29
CA ILE A 132 -4.59 19.44 15.71
C ILE A 132 -4.78 17.93 15.81
N LEU A 133 -4.37 17.19 14.78
CA LEU A 133 -4.48 15.73 14.77
C LEU A 133 -3.66 15.10 15.91
N ARG A 134 -2.46 15.62 16.17
CA ARG A 134 -1.61 15.20 17.28
C ARG A 134 -2.31 15.36 18.63
N LEU A 135 -3.00 16.48 18.84
CA LEU A 135 -3.75 16.72 20.08
C LEU A 135 -4.93 15.74 20.22
N MET A 136 -5.65 15.47 19.12
CA MET A 136 -6.74 14.49 19.10
C MET A 136 -6.25 13.08 19.44
N MET A 137 -5.16 12.61 18.83
CA MET A 137 -4.63 11.26 19.10
C MET A 137 -4.19 11.10 20.56
N LYS A 138 -3.58 12.16 21.15
CA LYS A 138 -3.23 12.18 22.58
C LYS A 138 -4.46 12.11 23.49
N ALA A 139 -5.52 12.85 23.16
CA ALA A 139 -6.76 12.83 23.94
C ALA A 139 -7.45 11.45 23.88
N MET A 140 -7.42 10.79 22.72
CA MET A 140 -7.91 9.42 22.54
C MET A 140 -6.97 8.35 23.12
N LYS A 141 -5.82 8.74 23.71
CA LYS A 141 -4.78 7.84 24.20
C LYS A 141 -4.37 6.81 23.16
N SER A 142 -4.34 7.19 21.88
CA SER A 142 -3.94 6.29 20.81
C SER A 142 -2.50 5.82 21.05
N PRO A 143 -2.20 4.53 20.79
CA PRO A 143 -0.87 4.00 21.07
C PRO A 143 0.14 4.60 20.09
N GLN A 144 1.28 5.06 20.60
CA GLN A 144 2.43 5.51 19.80
C GLN A 144 3.38 4.34 19.61
N GLY A 145 3.86 4.10 18.39
CA GLY A 145 4.74 2.97 18.11
C GLY A 145 4.80 2.61 16.62
N ASP A 146 5.74 1.72 16.32
CA ASP A 146 5.78 1.00 15.04
C ASP A 146 5.09 -0.35 15.24
N PHE A 147 3.98 -0.56 14.52
CA PHE A 147 3.20 -1.79 14.59
C PHE A 147 3.41 -2.68 13.37
N ARG A 148 4.30 -2.30 12.45
CA ARG A 148 4.55 -3.07 11.23
C ARG A 148 5.21 -4.39 11.57
N ASP A 149 4.62 -5.47 11.08
CA ASP A 149 5.29 -6.75 10.98
C ASP A 149 6.12 -6.79 9.68
N TRP A 150 7.40 -6.47 9.82
CA TRP A 150 8.33 -6.46 8.70
C TRP A 150 8.59 -7.85 8.12
N GLU A 151 8.47 -8.90 8.91
CA GLU A 151 8.61 -10.27 8.41
C GLU A 151 7.41 -10.63 7.53
N ALA A 152 6.19 -10.35 8.00
CA ALA A 152 4.97 -10.54 7.21
C ALA A 152 5.00 -9.74 5.88
N ILE A 153 5.46 -8.48 5.91
CA ILE A 153 5.62 -7.65 4.70
C ILE A 153 6.60 -8.30 3.71
N ARG A 154 7.75 -8.79 4.20
CA ARG A 154 8.75 -9.43 3.34
C ARG A 154 8.25 -10.76 2.78
N THR A 155 7.58 -11.56 3.59
CA THR A 155 6.99 -12.84 3.17
C THR A 155 5.95 -12.60 2.08
N TRP A 156 5.00 -11.68 2.32
CA TRP A 156 4.02 -11.30 1.32
C TRP A 156 4.65 -10.80 0.01
N ALA A 157 5.69 -9.96 0.09
CA ALA A 157 6.39 -9.48 -1.10
C ALA A 157 7.11 -10.60 -1.88
N ALA A 158 7.66 -11.59 -1.18
CA ALA A 158 8.28 -12.76 -1.82
C ALA A 158 7.23 -13.65 -2.51
N ASP A 159 6.10 -13.87 -1.86
CA ASP A 159 4.99 -14.71 -2.35
C ASP A 159 4.18 -14.02 -3.45
N LEU A 160 4.21 -12.69 -3.49
CA LEU A 160 3.57 -11.90 -4.54
C LEU A 160 4.27 -12.08 -5.90
N ARG A 161 5.59 -12.28 -5.92
CA ARG A 161 6.38 -12.26 -7.15
C ARG A 161 5.88 -13.24 -8.23
N PRO A 162 5.60 -14.53 -7.92
CA PRO A 162 5.03 -15.45 -8.91
C PRO A 162 3.67 -15.01 -9.46
N ALA A 163 2.83 -14.32 -8.68
CA ALA A 163 1.54 -13.82 -9.14
C ALA A 163 1.69 -12.65 -10.11
N LEU A 164 2.71 -11.80 -9.93
CA LEU A 164 3.01 -10.70 -10.86
C LEU A 164 3.63 -11.20 -12.18
N LEU A 165 4.34 -12.34 -12.15
CA LEU A 165 5.02 -12.92 -13.32
C LEU A 165 4.09 -13.70 -14.25
N LYS A 166 2.85 -14.00 -13.82
CA LYS A 166 1.86 -14.69 -14.66
C LYS A 166 1.17 -13.66 -15.57
N ALA A 167 1.71 -13.51 -16.78
CA ALA A 167 1.05 -12.87 -17.92
C ALA A 167 1.18 -13.79 -19.14
#